data_AF-A0A8S9JTB5-F1
#
_entry.id   AF-A0A8S9JTB5-F1
#
_cell.length_a   1.000
_cell.length_b   1.000
_cell.length_c   1.000
_cell.angle_alpha   90.00
_cell.angle_beta   90.00
_cell.angle_gamma   90.00
#
_symmetry.space_group_name_H-M   'P 1'
#
loop_
_entity.id
_entity.type
_entity.pdbx_description
1 polymer ?
#
loop_
_entity_poly.entity_id
_entity_poly.type
_entity_poly.pdbx_seq_one_letter_code
_entity_poly.pdbx_strand_id
1 'polypeptide(L)'
;MQRAGLFPTYDLLSRYSQAHPKLGLYKILEHFVENAKLSSNYFISNVEDMMKAAALVDELPLKLQDKYLFVVSPVDINDEISGRGFAQFAQNYSKTRVVKLREILSDDTVKVPRTPTELKELESIHKVLDLYVWLSLRLEDSFPDREVAASQKSICNVLIEQFLEANRLISHIPFSSKKLRSRRKF
;
A
#
# COMPACT_ATOMS: atom_id res chain seq x y z
N MET A 1 15.43 19.59 -15.45
CA MET A 1 14.60 18.49 -15.97
C MET A 1 13.14 18.92 -15.91
N GLN A 2 12.42 18.93 -17.03
CA GLN A 2 10.97 19.10 -17.07
C GLN A 2 10.40 18.01 -17.98
N ARG A 3 10.22 16.81 -17.45
CA ARG A 3 9.46 15.73 -18.12
C ARG A 3 8.33 15.31 -17.20
N ALA A 4 7.16 15.04 -17.76
CA ALA A 4 6.00 14.62 -16.99
C ALA A 4 5.83 13.10 -17.05
N GLY A 5 5.53 12.49 -15.90
CA GLY A 5 5.24 11.07 -15.80
C GLY A 5 3.84 10.75 -16.31
N LEU A 6 3.71 9.68 -17.07
CA LEU A 6 2.44 9.13 -17.56
C LEU A 6 2.19 7.78 -16.92
N PHE A 7 0.92 7.48 -16.64
CA PHE A 7 0.48 6.19 -16.13
C PHE A 7 -0.39 5.47 -17.15
N PRO A 8 -0.34 4.12 -17.21
CA PRO A 8 -1.26 3.35 -18.02
C PRO A 8 -2.71 3.54 -17.53
N THR A 9 -3.58 4.06 -18.41
CA THR A 9 -5.01 4.25 -18.10
C THR A 9 -5.81 3.00 -18.40
N TYR A 10 -6.95 2.83 -17.73
CA TYR A 10 -7.86 1.70 -17.99
C TYR A 10 -8.22 1.60 -19.47
N ASP A 11 -8.55 2.70 -20.13
CA ASP A 11 -8.99 2.70 -21.53
C ASP A 11 -7.90 2.17 -22.48
N LEU A 12 -6.63 2.51 -22.23
CA LEU A 12 -5.51 2.02 -23.03
C LEU A 12 -5.32 0.52 -22.83
N LEU A 13 -5.34 0.05 -21.57
CA LEU A 13 -5.18 -1.36 -21.26
C LEU A 13 -6.37 -2.20 -21.73
N SER A 14 -7.58 -1.65 -21.68
CA SER A 14 -8.81 -2.29 -22.15
C SER A 14 -8.78 -2.47 -23.67
N ARG A 15 -8.36 -1.45 -24.42
CA ARG A 15 -8.16 -1.56 -25.88
C ARG A 15 -7.09 -2.60 -26.23
N TYR A 16 -5.99 -2.63 -25.48
CA TYR A 16 -4.94 -3.63 -25.67
C TYR A 16 -5.48 -5.05 -25.41
N SER A 17 -6.25 -5.24 -24.34
CA SER A 17 -6.88 -6.52 -24.01
C SER A 17 -7.81 -7.03 -25.11
N GLN A 18 -8.57 -6.15 -25.78
CA GLN A 18 -9.45 -6.54 -26.88
C GLN A 18 -8.68 -7.12 -28.08
N ALA A 19 -7.49 -6.59 -28.39
CA ALA A 19 -6.62 -7.12 -29.43
C ALA A 19 -5.89 -8.40 -29.00
N HIS A 20 -5.75 -8.63 -27.69
CA HIS A 20 -5.00 -9.74 -27.12
C HIS A 20 -5.79 -10.47 -26.01
N PRO A 21 -6.93 -11.12 -26.34
CA PRO A 21 -7.89 -11.63 -25.36
C PRO A 21 -7.36 -12.76 -24.46
N LYS A 22 -6.19 -13.32 -24.78
CA LYS A 22 -5.54 -14.39 -23.99
C LYS A 22 -4.55 -13.85 -22.95
N LEU A 23 -4.23 -12.56 -22.97
CA LEU A 23 -3.24 -11.97 -22.05
C LEU A 23 -3.91 -11.49 -20.76
N GLY A 24 -3.28 -11.80 -19.62
CA GLY A 24 -3.59 -11.21 -18.32
C GLY A 24 -3.15 -9.75 -18.22
N LEU A 25 -3.66 -9.03 -17.22
CA LEU A 25 -3.34 -7.63 -16.95
C LEU A 25 -1.85 -7.39 -16.76
N TYR A 26 -1.12 -8.28 -16.07
CA TYR A 26 0.33 -8.21 -15.90
C TYR A 26 1.04 -8.15 -17.25
N LYS A 27 0.72 -9.08 -18.16
CA LYS A 27 1.34 -9.14 -19.49
C LYS A 27 0.95 -7.96 -20.37
N ILE A 28 -0.30 -7.49 -20.25
CA ILE A 28 -0.74 -6.27 -20.93
C ILE A 28 0.06 -5.05 -20.43
N LEU A 29 0.25 -4.90 -19.12
CA LEU A 29 1.04 -3.83 -18.52
C LEU A 29 2.52 -3.91 -18.93
N GLU A 30 3.12 -5.09 -18.86
CA GLU A 30 4.51 -5.35 -19.26
C GLU A 30 4.73 -4.91 -20.72
N HIS A 31 3.91 -5.41 -21.64
CA HIS A 31 4.00 -5.01 -23.05
C HIS A 31 3.72 -3.51 -23.25
N PHE A 32 2.77 -2.92 -22.52
CA PHE A 32 2.46 -1.51 -22.62
C PHE A 32 3.69 -0.66 -22.26
N VAL A 33 4.36 -0.97 -21.15
CA VAL A 33 5.54 -0.24 -20.68
C VAL A 33 6.70 -0.39 -21.65
N GLU A 34 6.94 -1.60 -22.15
CA GLU A 34 8.03 -1.89 -23.09
C GLU A 34 7.85 -1.24 -24.46
N ASN A 35 6.61 -1.11 -24.93
CA ASN A 35 6.31 -0.68 -26.30
C ASN A 35 5.74 0.75 -26.39
N ALA A 36 5.49 1.42 -25.27
CA ALA A 36 4.96 2.78 -25.25
C ALA A 36 5.91 3.76 -25.96
N LYS A 37 5.42 4.39 -27.02
CA LYS A 37 6.13 5.47 -27.71
C LYS A 37 5.66 6.81 -27.18
N LEU A 38 6.59 7.56 -26.58
CA LEU A 38 6.32 8.85 -25.96
C LEU A 38 7.12 9.96 -26.63
N SER A 39 6.58 11.18 -26.67
CA SER A 39 7.38 12.34 -27.05
C SER A 39 8.44 12.63 -25.98
N SER A 40 9.48 13.38 -26.32
CA SER A 40 10.63 13.70 -25.44
C SER A 40 10.26 14.27 -24.07
N ASN A 41 9.12 14.97 -23.96
CA ASN A 41 8.66 15.61 -22.73
C ASN A 41 7.98 14.66 -21.72
N TYR A 42 7.82 13.37 -22.05
CA TYR A 42 7.14 12.41 -21.19
C TYR A 42 7.98 11.15 -20.92
N PHE A 43 7.65 10.46 -19.85
CA PHE A 43 8.14 9.12 -19.52
C PHE A 43 7.01 8.30 -18.89
N ILE A 44 7.08 6.97 -18.95
CA ILE A 44 6.19 6.11 -18.15
C ILE A 44 6.67 6.15 -16.70
N SER A 45 5.79 6.52 -15.78
CA SER A 45 6.06 6.52 -14.35
C SER A 45 6.44 5.12 -13.84
N ASN A 46 7.06 5.04 -12.67
CA ASN A 46 7.34 3.74 -12.07
C ASN A 46 6.03 2.98 -11.82
N VAL A 47 5.90 1.80 -12.43
CA VAL A 47 4.74 0.90 -12.31
C VAL A 47 5.11 -0.46 -11.71
N GLU A 48 6.28 -0.58 -11.08
CA GLU A 48 6.75 -1.84 -10.50
C GLU A 48 5.74 -2.44 -9.50
N ASP A 49 5.22 -1.63 -8.57
CA ASP A 49 4.24 -2.08 -7.58
C ASP A 49 2.89 -2.43 -8.22
N MET A 50 2.47 -1.68 -9.25
CA MET A 50 1.29 -2.01 -10.05
C MET A 50 1.45 -3.36 -10.76
N MET A 51 2.64 -3.67 -11.29
CA MET A 51 2.93 -4.96 -11.90
C MET A 51 2.92 -6.10 -10.87
N LYS A 52 3.52 -5.91 -9.68
CA LYS A 52 3.47 -6.90 -8.59
C LYS A 52 2.02 -7.18 -8.16
N ALA A 53 1.21 -6.14 -7.99
CA ALA A 53 -0.22 -6.28 -7.70
C ALA A 53 -0.97 -6.98 -8.85
N ALA A 54 -0.64 -6.65 -10.11
CA ALA A 54 -1.25 -7.27 -11.29
C ALA A 54 -1.00 -8.78 -11.35
N ALA A 55 0.22 -9.23 -11.04
CA ALA A 55 0.55 -10.64 -10.98
C ALA A 55 -0.31 -11.40 -9.96
N LEU A 56 -0.65 -10.79 -8.82
CA LEU A 56 -1.51 -11.41 -7.80
C LEU A 56 -2.97 -11.49 -8.23
N VAL A 57 -3.52 -10.41 -8.79
CA VAL A 57 -4.95 -10.38 -9.18
C VAL A 57 -5.21 -11.10 -10.50
N ASP A 58 -4.18 -11.38 -11.29
CA ASP A 58 -4.36 -12.05 -12.57
C ASP A 58 -4.83 -13.49 -12.45
N GLU A 59 -4.41 -14.17 -11.39
CA GLU A 59 -4.80 -15.53 -11.02
C GLU A 59 -6.27 -15.62 -10.55
N LEU A 60 -6.93 -14.49 -10.32
CA LEU A 60 -8.29 -14.43 -9.81
C LEU A 60 -9.31 -14.29 -10.96
N PRO A 61 -10.52 -14.89 -10.82
CA PRO A 61 -11.59 -14.82 -11.82
C PRO A 61 -12.31 -13.45 -11.78
N LEU A 62 -11.55 -12.38 -11.98
CA LEU A 62 -12.00 -10.99 -11.98
C LEU A 62 -12.03 -10.43 -13.39
N LYS A 63 -12.99 -9.53 -13.64
CA LYS A 63 -13.02 -8.77 -14.89
C LYS A 63 -11.83 -7.81 -14.94
N LEU A 64 -11.38 -7.44 -16.14
CA LEU A 64 -10.25 -6.51 -16.31
C LEU A 64 -10.45 -5.20 -15.55
N GLN A 65 -11.68 -4.68 -15.48
CA GLN A 65 -12.00 -3.46 -14.74
C GLN A 65 -11.77 -3.62 -13.23
N ASP A 66 -12.23 -4.73 -12.65
CA ASP A 66 -11.98 -5.05 -11.24
C ASP A 66 -10.48 -5.21 -10.98
N LYS A 67 -9.78 -5.97 -11.84
CA LYS A 67 -8.32 -6.15 -11.73
C LYS A 67 -7.61 -4.80 -11.78
N TYR A 68 -7.96 -3.93 -12.73
CA TYR A 68 -7.38 -2.60 -12.86
C TYR A 68 -7.60 -1.76 -11.60
N LEU A 69 -8.83 -1.79 -11.05
CA LEU A 69 -9.17 -1.07 -9.83
C LEU A 69 -8.29 -1.49 -8.64
N PHE A 70 -8.04 -2.79 -8.48
CA PHE A 70 -7.15 -3.29 -7.44
C PHE A 70 -5.70 -2.84 -7.67
N VAL A 71 -5.15 -2.94 -8.89
CA VAL A 71 -3.72 -2.59 -9.12
C VAL A 71 -3.42 -1.09 -9.02
N VAL A 72 -4.43 -0.22 -9.14
CA VAL A 72 -4.28 1.23 -8.91
C VAL A 72 -4.62 1.65 -7.47
N SER A 73 -4.99 0.71 -6.60
CA SER A 73 -5.22 0.97 -5.18
C SER A 73 -3.92 1.33 -4.45
N PRO A 74 -3.97 2.07 -3.34
CA PRO A 74 -2.78 2.58 -2.64
C PRO A 74 -2.13 1.52 -1.75
N VAL A 75 -1.94 0.30 -2.26
CA VAL A 75 -1.26 -0.76 -1.51
C VAL A 75 0.26 -0.60 -1.58
N ASP A 76 0.91 -0.67 -0.43
CA ASP A 76 2.35 -0.96 -0.35
C ASP A 76 2.55 -2.46 -0.47
N ILE A 77 2.73 -2.95 -1.70
CA ILE A 77 2.79 -4.40 -1.97
C ILE A 77 4.09 -5.04 -1.47
N ASN A 78 5.10 -4.24 -1.14
CA ASN A 78 6.38 -4.72 -0.63
C ASN A 78 6.37 -4.91 0.90
N ASP A 79 5.37 -4.34 1.58
CA ASP A 79 5.10 -4.60 2.99
C ASP A 79 4.31 -5.91 3.15
N GLU A 80 4.82 -6.86 3.94
CA GLU A 80 4.26 -8.22 4.04
C GLU A 80 2.80 -8.22 4.55
N ILE A 81 2.50 -7.41 5.56
CA ILE A 81 1.15 -7.33 6.14
C ILE A 81 0.19 -6.68 5.14
N SER A 82 0.60 -5.57 4.52
CA SER A 82 -0.19 -4.86 3.50
C SER A 82 -0.46 -5.72 2.27
N GLY A 83 0.56 -6.40 1.76
CA GLY A 83 0.44 -7.32 0.63
C GLY A 83 -0.47 -8.50 0.91
N ARG A 84 -0.40 -9.09 2.12
CA ARG A 84 -1.36 -10.13 2.56
C ARG A 84 -2.78 -9.59 2.64
N GLY A 85 -2.99 -8.39 3.21
CA GLY A 85 -4.29 -7.74 3.28
C GLY A 85 -4.89 -7.52 1.89
N PHE A 86 -4.10 -7.00 0.96
CA PHE A 86 -4.48 -6.84 -0.44
C PHE A 86 -4.89 -8.16 -1.10
N ALA A 87 -4.06 -9.20 -0.98
CA ALA A 87 -4.37 -10.51 -1.55
C ALA A 87 -5.66 -11.09 -0.97
N GLN A 88 -5.87 -10.96 0.34
CA GLN A 88 -7.08 -11.43 1.02
C GLN A 88 -8.34 -10.68 0.54
N PHE A 89 -8.27 -9.35 0.40
CA PHE A 89 -9.38 -8.55 -0.10
C PHE A 89 -9.73 -8.93 -1.55
N ALA A 90 -8.73 -9.04 -2.43
CA ALA A 90 -8.94 -9.43 -3.82
C ALA A 90 -9.53 -10.84 -3.93
N GLN A 91 -9.00 -11.81 -3.17
CA GLN A 91 -9.49 -13.18 -3.14
C GLN A 91 -10.94 -13.25 -2.64
N ASN A 92 -11.27 -12.60 -1.53
CA ASN A 92 -12.63 -12.57 -0.99
C ASN A 92 -13.59 -11.93 -2.00
N TYR A 93 -13.21 -10.77 -2.57
CA TYR A 93 -14.02 -10.09 -3.58
C TYR A 93 -14.29 -10.99 -4.80
N SER A 94 -13.28 -11.71 -5.29
CA SER A 94 -13.45 -12.63 -6.42
C SER A 94 -14.41 -13.79 -6.15
N LYS A 95 -14.51 -14.24 -4.89
CA LYS A 95 -15.34 -15.39 -4.48
C LYS A 95 -16.76 -15.00 -4.11
N THR A 96 -16.91 -13.99 -3.25
CA THR A 96 -18.20 -13.67 -2.59
C THR A 96 -18.77 -12.35 -3.04
N ARG A 97 -18.00 -11.50 -3.74
CA ARG A 97 -18.33 -10.11 -4.06
C ARG A 97 -18.60 -9.19 -2.86
N VAL A 98 -18.41 -9.70 -1.64
CA VAL A 98 -18.54 -8.97 -0.38
C VAL A 98 -17.35 -9.29 0.52
N VAL A 99 -16.58 -8.26 0.85
CA VAL A 99 -15.38 -8.30 1.66
C VAL A 99 -15.66 -7.64 3.00
N LYS A 100 -16.05 -8.44 3.99
CA LYS A 100 -16.21 -7.93 5.35
C LYS A 100 -14.84 -7.71 6.00
N LEU A 101 -14.71 -6.60 6.72
CA LEU A 101 -13.55 -6.36 7.56
C LEU A 101 -13.66 -7.25 8.79
N ARG A 102 -12.65 -8.09 9.03
CA ARG A 102 -12.50 -8.72 10.34
C ARG A 102 -11.94 -7.67 11.28
N GLU A 103 -12.46 -7.55 12.49
CA GLU A 103 -11.85 -6.69 13.51
C GLU A 103 -10.37 -7.05 13.65
N ILE A 104 -9.50 -6.08 13.34
CA ILE A 104 -8.05 -6.26 13.35
C ILE A 104 -7.51 -5.82 14.72
N LEU A 105 -8.05 -4.71 15.23
CA LEU A 105 -7.80 -4.23 16.58
C LEU A 105 -8.88 -4.75 17.52
N SER A 106 -8.46 -5.39 18.60
CA SER A 106 -9.28 -5.79 19.74
C SER A 106 -8.82 -5.02 20.98
N ASP A 107 -9.63 -5.00 22.05
CA ASP A 107 -9.30 -4.27 23.28
C ASP A 107 -7.89 -4.59 23.83
N ASP A 108 -7.41 -5.82 23.62
CA ASP A 108 -6.08 -6.23 24.04
C ASP A 108 -4.93 -5.71 23.15
N THR A 109 -5.20 -5.39 21.89
CA THR A 109 -4.21 -4.92 20.90
C THR A 109 -4.20 -3.40 20.72
N VAL A 110 -5.19 -2.69 21.26
CA VAL A 110 -5.23 -1.22 21.30
C VAL A 110 -4.28 -0.70 22.40
N LYS A 111 -2.98 -0.70 22.11
CA LYS A 111 -1.94 -0.19 23.02
C LYS A 111 -0.91 0.59 22.23
N VAL A 112 -0.34 1.63 22.86
CA VAL A 112 0.80 2.36 22.27
C VAL A 112 1.94 1.37 22.08
N PRO A 113 2.54 1.30 20.88
CA PRO A 113 3.73 0.49 20.64
C PRO A 113 4.82 0.77 21.68
N ARG A 114 5.63 -0.23 22.01
CA ARG A 114 6.76 -0.11 22.94
C ARG A 114 8.10 -0.19 22.22
N THR A 115 8.09 -0.75 21.01
CA THR A 115 9.30 -0.97 20.21
C THR A 115 9.10 -0.46 18.78
N PRO A 116 10.19 -0.12 18.06
CA PRO A 116 10.10 0.23 16.63
C PRO A 116 9.49 -0.88 15.77
N THR A 117 9.65 -2.14 16.16
CA THR A 117 9.03 -3.29 15.47
C THR A 117 7.51 -3.28 15.63
N GLU A 118 7.02 -3.10 16.85
CA GLU A 118 5.57 -2.96 17.11
C GLU A 118 4.98 -1.73 16.40
N LEU A 119 5.74 -0.62 16.33
CA LEU A 119 5.33 0.55 15.56
C LEU A 119 5.17 0.20 14.07
N LYS A 120 6.17 -0.47 13.48
CA LYS A 120 6.13 -0.87 12.08
C LYS A 120 4.93 -1.78 11.79
N GLU A 121 4.64 -2.74 12.66
CA GLU A 121 3.46 -3.60 12.51
C GLU A 121 2.16 -2.79 12.54
N LEU A 122 2.05 -1.83 13.45
CA LEU A 122 0.89 -0.93 13.55
C LEU A 122 0.74 -0.03 12.31
N GLU A 123 1.84 0.48 11.76
CA GLU A 123 1.86 1.22 10.49
C GLU A 123 1.39 0.35 9.32
N SER A 124 1.81 -0.92 9.27
CA SER A 124 1.33 -1.85 8.24
C SER A 124 -0.16 -2.17 8.38
N ILE A 125 -0.67 -2.33 9.61
CA ILE A 125 -2.12 -2.47 9.86
C ILE A 125 -2.87 -1.22 9.39
N HIS A 126 -2.36 -0.04 9.68
CA HIS A 126 -2.93 1.22 9.19
C HIS A 126 -3.03 1.26 7.67
N LYS A 127 -1.98 0.86 6.95
CA LYS A 127 -1.99 0.75 5.47
C LYS A 127 -3.07 -0.21 4.96
N VAL A 128 -3.26 -1.35 5.61
CA VAL A 128 -4.35 -2.30 5.27
C VAL A 128 -5.72 -1.67 5.45
N LEU A 129 -5.93 -0.92 6.54
CA LEU A 129 -7.19 -0.24 6.82
C LEU A 129 -7.43 0.91 5.81
N ASP A 130 -6.40 1.65 5.45
CA ASP A 130 -6.47 2.69 4.41
C ASP A 130 -6.84 2.10 3.05
N LEU A 131 -6.23 0.97 2.67
CA LEU A 131 -6.59 0.22 1.47
C LEU A 131 -8.07 -0.21 1.49
N TYR A 132 -8.58 -0.71 2.62
CA TYR A 132 -9.99 -1.10 2.75
C TYR A 132 -10.90 0.12 2.54
N VAL A 133 -10.61 1.25 3.19
CA VAL A 133 -11.38 2.49 3.01
C VAL A 133 -11.35 2.93 1.54
N TRP A 134 -10.19 2.92 0.90
CA TRP A 134 -10.04 3.32 -0.51
C TRP A 134 -10.87 2.46 -1.46
N LEU A 135 -10.91 1.14 -1.24
CA LEU A 135 -11.73 0.20 -2.01
C LEU A 135 -13.22 0.42 -1.73
N SER A 136 -13.61 0.67 -0.48
CA SER A 136 -14.99 0.92 -0.10
C SER A 136 -15.61 2.18 -0.71
N LEU A 137 -14.80 3.18 -1.07
CA LEU A 137 -15.26 4.36 -1.79
C LEU A 137 -15.57 4.09 -3.27
N ARG A 138 -15.13 2.96 -3.82
CA ARG A 138 -15.28 2.61 -5.25
C ARG A 138 -16.12 1.37 -5.49
N LEU A 139 -16.22 0.50 -4.49
CA LEU A 139 -16.99 -0.73 -4.48
C LEU A 139 -17.88 -0.76 -3.24
N GLU A 140 -18.77 0.23 -3.12
CA GLU A 140 -19.53 0.50 -1.89
C GLU A 140 -20.32 -0.72 -1.39
N ASP A 141 -21.02 -1.41 -2.29
CA ASP A 141 -21.80 -2.61 -1.96
C ASP A 141 -20.94 -3.82 -1.56
N SER A 142 -19.67 -3.82 -1.95
CA SER A 142 -18.77 -4.94 -1.75
C SER A 142 -17.88 -4.79 -0.53
N PHE A 143 -17.70 -3.59 0.01
CA PHE A 143 -16.86 -3.31 1.18
C PHE A 143 -17.67 -2.53 2.22
N PRO A 144 -18.60 -3.22 2.91
CA PRO A 144 -19.64 -2.56 3.72
C PRO A 144 -19.10 -1.94 5.02
N ASP A 145 -17.94 -2.36 5.51
CA ASP A 145 -17.45 -2.00 6.85
C ASP A 145 -16.55 -0.74 6.84
N ARG A 146 -16.85 0.22 5.94
CA ARG A 146 -16.05 1.45 5.74
C ARG A 146 -15.86 2.24 7.04
N GLU A 147 -16.92 2.44 7.80
CA GLU A 147 -16.87 3.20 9.07
C GLU A 147 -16.02 2.48 10.12
N VAL A 148 -16.11 1.15 10.18
CA VAL A 148 -15.29 0.34 11.09
C VAL A 148 -13.81 0.46 10.71
N ALA A 149 -13.49 0.36 9.42
CA ALA A 149 -12.14 0.53 8.91
C ALA A 149 -11.58 1.92 9.22
N ALA A 150 -12.38 2.97 8.98
CA ALA A 150 -12.00 4.36 9.25
C ALA A 150 -11.75 4.61 10.74
N SER A 151 -12.60 4.07 11.61
CA SER A 151 -12.45 4.16 13.07
C SER A 151 -11.16 3.47 13.54
N GLN A 152 -10.92 2.22 13.12
CA GLN A 152 -9.69 1.50 13.47
C GLN A 152 -8.44 2.20 12.91
N LYS A 153 -8.51 2.76 11.70
CA LYS A 153 -7.42 3.54 11.10
C LYS A 153 -7.09 4.78 11.95
N SER A 154 -8.12 5.47 12.45
CA SER A 154 -7.95 6.62 13.34
C SER A 154 -7.30 6.22 14.66
N ILE A 155 -7.66 5.06 15.22
CA ILE A 155 -7.02 4.52 16.42
C ILE A 155 -5.53 4.25 16.15
N CYS A 156 -5.18 3.59 15.03
CA CYS A 156 -3.78 3.39 14.65
C CYS A 156 -3.01 4.72 14.57
N ASN A 157 -3.58 5.74 13.92
CA ASN A 157 -2.94 7.06 13.82
C ASN A 157 -2.59 7.63 15.20
N VAL A 158 -3.55 7.65 16.12
CA VAL A 158 -3.36 8.19 17.47
C VAL A 158 -2.26 7.43 18.21
N LEU A 159 -2.25 6.10 18.13
CA LEU A 159 -1.24 5.26 18.79
C LEU A 159 0.18 5.45 18.19
N ILE A 160 0.27 5.60 16.86
CA ILE A 160 1.51 5.92 16.15
C ILE A 160 2.04 7.28 16.59
N GLU A 161 1.18 8.31 16.61
CA GLU A 161 1.53 9.67 17.05
C GLU A 161 2.05 9.68 18.49
N GLN A 162 1.35 9.02 19.42
CA GLN A 162 1.77 8.91 20.82
C GLN A 162 3.15 8.26 20.97
N PHE A 163 3.43 7.19 20.21
CA PHE A 163 4.76 6.58 20.22
C PHE A 163 5.84 7.55 19.73
N LEU A 164 5.60 8.23 18.61
CA LEU A 164 6.55 9.17 18.03
C LEU A 164 6.83 10.36 18.95
N GLU A 165 5.81 10.90 19.60
CA GLU A 165 5.96 11.99 20.57
C GLU A 165 6.76 11.57 21.81
N ALA A 166 6.45 10.40 22.38
CA ALA A 166 7.20 9.86 23.51
C ALA A 166 8.69 9.66 23.18
N ASN A 167 9.00 9.18 21.97
CA ASN A 167 10.38 8.95 21.53
C ASN A 167 11.10 10.22 21.08
N ARG A 168 10.39 11.28 20.64
CA ARG A 168 10.99 12.60 20.40
C ARG A 168 11.57 13.19 21.68
N LEU A 169 10.89 13.04 22.81
CA LEU A 169 11.35 13.55 24.11
C LEU A 169 12.62 12.83 24.62
N ILE A 170 12.82 11.57 24.24
CA ILE A 170 14.02 10.80 24.60
C ILE A 170 15.25 11.28 23.80
N SER A 171 15.05 11.73 22.56
CA SER A 171 16.14 12.19 21.67
C SER A 171 16.76 13.54 22.06
N HIS A 172 16.16 14.27 23.01
CA HIS A 172 16.64 15.58 23.49
C HIS A 172 17.61 15.53 24.68
N ILE A 173 18.07 14.34 25.13
CA ILE A 173 19.15 14.27 26.14
C ILE A 173 20.48 14.66 25.46
N PRO A 174 21.13 15.78 25.84
CA PRO A 174 22.37 16.19 25.19
C PRO A 174 23.46 15.15 25.45
N PHE A 175 24.06 14.68 24.35
CA PHE A 175 25.23 13.81 24.38
C PHE A 175 26.34 14.50 25.17
N SER A 176 26.55 14.09 26.43
CA SER A 176 27.63 14.62 27.26
C SER A 176 28.97 14.20 26.66
N SER A 177 29.63 15.13 25.98
CA SER A 177 30.99 14.94 25.49
C SER A 177 31.93 14.83 26.68
N LYS A 178 32.20 13.60 27.15
CA LYS A 178 33.34 13.34 28.03
C LYS A 178 34.62 13.68 27.25
N LYS A 179 35.19 14.86 27.53
CA LYS A 179 36.54 15.25 27.10
C LYS A 179 37.54 14.14 27.49
N LEU A 180 38.09 13.43 26.50
CA LEU A 180 39.32 12.68 26.70
C LEU A 180 40.43 13.67 27.04
N ARG A 181 40.88 13.65 28.29
CA ARG A 181 42.11 14.34 28.71
C ARG A 181 43.29 13.67 28.01
N SER A 182 43.90 14.38 27.06
CA SER A 182 45.23 14.06 26.56
C SER A 182 46.22 14.12 27.73
N ARG A 183 46.75 12.98 28.14
CA ARG A 183 47.96 12.90 28.96
C ARG A 183 49.16 12.90 28.01
N ARG A 184 49.77 14.07 27.81
CA ARG A 184 51.20 14.16 27.52
C ARG A 184 51.96 13.69 28.76
N LYS A 185 53.04 12.92 28.59
CA LYS A 185 54.29 13.10 29.34
C LYS A 185 55.44 12.29 28.69
N PHE A 186 56.48 13.06 28.36
CA PHE A 186 57.91 12.78 28.15
C PHE A 186 58.34 11.63 27.26
#